data_AF-A0A522Y4A8-F1
#
_entry.id   AF-A0A522Y4A8-F1
#
_cell.length_a   1.000
_cell.length_b   1.000
_cell.length_c   1.000
_cell.angle_alpha   90.00
_cell.angle_beta   90.00
_cell.angle_gamma   90.00
#
_symmetry.space_group_name_H-M   'P 1'
#
loop_
_entity.id
_entity.type
_entity.pdbx_description
1 polymer ?
#
loop_
_entity_poly.entity_id
_entity_poly.type
_entity_poly.pdbx_seq_one_letter_code
_entity_poly.pdbx_strand_id
1 'polypeptide(L)' 'MARNELNFTKENIVALPLPEAGKRDEYYDTKVQGLQIRITAAGVKTFYIYRWVRAEGK' A
#
# COMPACT_ATOMS: atom_id res chain seq x y z
N MET A 1 2.50 -3.88 -16.90
CA MET A 1 3.37 -3.44 -15.78
C MET A 1 3.06 -4.34 -14.60
N ALA A 2 4.03 -5.08 -14.07
CA ALA A 2 3.81 -5.86 -12.85
C ALA A 2 3.52 -4.89 -11.71
N ARG A 3 2.44 -5.15 -10.95
CA ARG A 3 2.11 -4.39 -9.75
C ARG A 3 2.77 -5.10 -8.57
N ASN A 4 3.36 -4.34 -7.65
CA ASN A 4 3.92 -4.88 -6.42
C ASN A 4 2.78 -5.30 -5.49
N GLU A 5 2.41 -6.57 -5.52
CA GLU A 5 1.30 -7.12 -4.73
C GLU A 5 1.84 -8.09 -3.67
N LEU A 6 1.35 -8.00 -2.44
CA LEU A 6 1.63 -8.95 -1.37
C LEU A 6 0.44 -9.08 -0.41
N ASN A 7 0.38 -10.16 0.38
CA ASN A 7 -0.59 -10.24 1.48
C ASN A 7 -0.13 -9.40 2.67
N PHE A 8 -0.95 -8.44 3.10
CA PHE A 8 -0.64 -7.52 4.18
C PHE A 8 -0.81 -8.23 5.54
N THR A 9 0.25 -8.90 5.97
CA THR A 9 0.43 -9.35 7.35
C THR A 9 1.40 -8.41 8.08
N LYS A 10 1.35 -8.38 9.41
CA LYS A 10 2.29 -7.59 10.22
C LYS A 10 3.74 -7.93 9.86
N GLU A 11 4.05 -9.21 9.74
CA GLU A 11 5.37 -9.72 9.38
C GLU A 11 5.82 -9.21 8.00
N ASN A 12 4.95 -9.36 6.98
CA ASN A 12 5.28 -8.93 5.63
C ASN A 12 5.48 -7.42 5.54
N ILE A 13 4.62 -6.62 6.19
CA ILE A 13 4.72 -5.15 6.19
C ILE A 13 6.01 -4.66 6.85
N VAL A 14 6.42 -5.33 7.94
CA VAL A 14 7.68 -5.03 8.63
C VAL A 14 8.88 -5.39 7.76
N ALA A 15 8.80 -6.49 7.00
CA ALA A 15 9.86 -6.95 6.10
C ALA A 15 9.99 -6.16 4.79
N LEU A 16 9.08 -5.22 4.49
CA LEU A 16 9.15 -4.43 3.26
C LEU A 16 10.42 -3.55 3.24
N PRO A 17 11.21 -3.58 2.14
CA PRO A 17 12.43 -2.81 2.02
C PRO A 17 12.14 -1.31 1.96
N LEU A 18 13.16 -0.51 2.27
CA LEU A 18 13.11 0.92 2.03
C LEU A 18 13.47 1.21 0.57
N PRO A 19 12.73 2.11 -0.10
CA PRO A 19 13.10 2.56 -1.44
C PRO A 19 14.38 3.38 -1.41
N GLU A 20 15.00 3.56 -2.59
CA GLU A 20 16.12 4.47 -2.76
C GLU A 20 15.78 5.91 -2.34
N ALA A 21 16.82 6.67 -1.96
CA ALA A 21 16.66 8.06 -1.54
C ALA A 21 15.90 8.90 -2.57
N GLY A 22 14.90 9.65 -2.10
CA GLY A 22 14.03 10.47 -2.95
C GLY A 22 12.91 9.71 -3.67
N LYS A 23 12.86 8.37 -3.60
CA LYS A 23 11.80 7.56 -4.18
C LYS A 23 10.75 7.13 -3.15
N ARG A 24 9.64 6.59 -3.66
CA ARG A 24 8.57 5.98 -2.89
C ARG A 24 8.15 4.69 -3.57
N ASP A 25 8.03 3.63 -2.78
CA ASP A 25 7.48 2.37 -3.25
C ASP A 25 6.03 2.23 -2.80
N GLU A 26 5.23 1.64 -3.68
CA GLU A 26 3.83 1.34 -3.42
C GLU A 26 3.61 -0.16 -3.53
N TYR A 27 2.98 -0.72 -2.51
CA TYR A 27 2.58 -2.12 -2.49
C TYR A 27 1.07 -2.20 -2.32
N TYR A 28 0.47 -3.23 -2.89
CA TYR A 28 -0.97 -3.45 -2.91
C TYR A 28 -1.29 -4.75 -2.18
N ASP A 29 -2.38 -4.74 -1.42
CA ASP A 29 -2.79 -5.93 -0.71
C ASP A 29 -3.48 -6.93 -1.66
N THR A 30 -3.14 -8.21 -1.51
CA THR A 30 -3.75 -9.30 -2.30
C THR A 30 -5.08 -9.78 -1.73
N LYS A 31 -5.40 -9.43 -0.47
CA LYS A 31 -6.64 -9.87 0.21
C LYS A 31 -7.72 -8.80 0.23
N VAL A 32 -7.36 -7.53 0.39
CA VAL A 32 -8.26 -6.39 0.48
C VAL A 32 -8.10 -5.53 -0.77
N GLN A 33 -9.12 -5.56 -1.63
CA GLN A 33 -9.13 -4.77 -2.85
C GLN A 33 -9.02 -3.27 -2.55
N GLY A 34 -8.08 -2.61 -3.22
CA GLY A 34 -7.87 -1.17 -3.11
C GLY A 34 -7.08 -0.73 -1.87
N LEU A 35 -6.70 -1.66 -0.99
CA LEU A 35 -5.76 -1.38 0.08
C LEU A 35 -4.33 -1.35 -0.46
N GLN A 36 -3.60 -0.29 -0.13
CA GLN A 36 -2.21 -0.12 -0.52
C GLN A 36 -1.41 0.52 0.62
N ILE A 37 -0.09 0.31 0.60
CA ILE A 37 0.86 0.96 1.50
C ILE A 37 1.95 1.63 0.67
N ARG A 38 2.24 2.88 1.03
CA ARG A 38 3.33 3.65 0.45
C ARG A 38 4.46 3.74 1.46
N ILE A 39 5.68 3.48 1.02
CA ILE A 39 6.89 3.55 1.84
C ILE A 39 7.79 4.63 1.26
N THR A 40 8.35 5.47 2.13
CA THR A 40 9.37 6.45 1.75
C THR A 40 10.75 5.99 2.20
N ALA A 41 11.80 6.56 1.61
CA ALA A 41 13.19 6.25 2.00
C ALA A 41 13.49 6.57 3.48
N ALA A 42 12.70 7.44 4.12
CA ALA A 42 12.80 7.75 5.55
C ALA A 42 12.12 6.70 6.46
N GLY A 43 11.57 5.62 5.89
CA GLY A 43 10.88 4.57 6.64
C GLY A 43 9.44 4.89 7.03
N VAL A 44 8.90 6.01 6.57
CA VAL A 44 7.48 6.34 6.78
C VAL A 44 6.62 5.40 5.94
N LYS A 45 5.68 4.72 6.59
CA LYS A 45 4.71 3.82 5.97
C LYS A 45 3.30 4.40 6.11
N THR A 46 2.65 4.69 4.98
CA THR A 46 1.31 5.27 4.95
C THR A 46 0.35 4.33 4.25
N PHE A 47 -0.76 3.99 4.92
CA PHE A 47 -1.83 3.20 4.34
C PHE A 47 -2.80 4.08 3.56
N TYR A 48 -3.28 3.58 2.42
CA TYR A 48 -4.33 4.20 1.63
C TYR A 48 -5.36 3.15 1.23
N ILE A 49 -6.61 3.57 1.14
CA ILE A 49 -7.70 2.74 0.60
C ILE A 49 -8.31 3.50 -0.57
N TYR A 50 -8.23 2.91 -1.75
CA TYR A 50 -8.93 3.39 -2.93
C TYR A 50 -10.18 2.55 -3.15
N ARG A 51 -11.35 3.13 -2.86
CA ARG A 51 -12.63 2.44 -3.00
C ARG A 51 -13.68 3.41 -3.52
N TRP A 52 -14.49 2.93 -4.47
CA TRP A 52 -15.72 3.59 -4.86
C TRP A 52 -16.79 3.39 -3.78
N VAL A 53 -17.32 4.49 -3.28
CA VAL A 53 -18.48 4.51 -2.39
C VAL A 53 -19.70 4.94 -3.20
N ARG A 54 -20.80 4.19 -3.09
CA ARG A 54 -22.07 4.66 -3.63
C ARG A 54 -22.53 5.84 -2.78
N ALA A 55 -22.89 6.94 -3.42
CA ALA A 55 -23.62 7.99 -2.74
C ALA A 55 -25.03 7.45 -2.45
N GLU A 56 -25.40 7.36 -1.17
CA GLU A 56 -26.81 7.18 -0.80
C GLU A 56 -27.51 8.51 -1.09
N GLY A 57 -28.14 8.58 -2.27
CA GLY A 57 -29.07 9.67 -2.57
C GLY A 57 -30.22 9.61 -1.58
N LYS A 58 -30.41 10.69 -0.82
CA LYS A 58 -31.66 10.94 -0.10
C LYS A 58 -32.72 11.43 -1.07
#